data_AF-A0AA51DFE1-F1
#
_entry.id   AF-A0AA51DFE1-F1
#
_cell.length_a   1.000
_cell.length_b   1.000
_cell.length_c   1.000
_cell.angle_alpha   90.00
_cell.angle_beta   90.00
_cell.angle_gamma   90.00
#
_symmetry.space_group_name_H-M   'P 1'
#
loop_
_entity.id
_entity.type
_entity.pdbx_description
1 polymer ?
#
loop_
_entity_poly.entity_id
_entity_poly.type
_entity_poly.pdbx_seq_one_letter_code
_entity_poly.pdbx_strand_id
1 'polypeptide(L)'
;MNNKNDRQDLNPIENQIKEIENDQKNAYNPGYYIQNGNIPLFIKNLVEFPLVLLILGIIILTVVIINIINNNFLDNIAHNTLSSIIVIMIFIRGLKGLLKNHKNNK
;
A
#
# COMPACT_ATOMS: atom_id res chain seq x y z
N MET A 1 -9.11 -10.10 34.40
CA MET A 1 -9.76 -9.64 33.15
C MET A 1 -9.16 -10.42 32.01
N ASN A 2 -9.99 -11.22 31.33
CA ASN A 2 -9.60 -12.24 30.36
C ASN A 2 -9.75 -11.64 28.96
N ASN A 3 -8.66 -11.46 28.20
CA ASN A 3 -8.75 -11.00 26.80
C ASN A 3 -8.35 -12.16 25.89
N LYS A 4 -9.38 -12.88 25.43
CA LYS A 4 -9.26 -14.04 24.56
C LYS A 4 -8.89 -13.57 23.15
N ASN A 5 -7.77 -14.09 22.67
CA ASN A 5 -7.46 -14.14 21.24
C ASN A 5 -8.43 -15.14 20.58
N ASP A 6 -9.64 -14.71 20.25
CA ASP A 6 -10.59 -15.51 19.48
C ASP A 6 -10.24 -15.41 17.99
N ARG A 7 -9.12 -16.05 17.59
CA ARG A 7 -9.02 -16.57 16.22
C ARG A 7 -9.87 -17.83 16.22
N GLN A 8 -11.12 -17.69 15.78
CA GLN A 8 -11.97 -18.85 15.54
C GLN A 8 -11.30 -19.69 14.45
N ASP A 9 -10.72 -20.82 14.84
CA ASP A 9 -10.31 -21.89 13.94
C ASP A 9 -11.57 -22.45 13.27
N LEU A 10 -11.99 -21.82 12.17
CA LEU A 10 -13.13 -22.26 11.37
C LEU A 10 -12.84 -23.65 10.81
N ASN A 11 -13.82 -24.54 10.92
CA ASN A 11 -13.75 -25.90 10.39
C ASN A 11 -13.50 -25.83 8.86
N PRO A 12 -12.63 -26.67 8.26
CA PRO A 12 -12.32 -26.62 6.82
C PRO A 12 -13.54 -26.54 5.89
N ILE A 13 -14.64 -27.17 6.30
CA ILE A 13 -15.91 -27.15 5.56
C ILE A 13 -16.57 -25.76 5.57
N GLU A 14 -16.53 -25.05 6.70
CA GLU A 14 -17.09 -23.69 6.81
C GLU A 14 -16.28 -22.69 5.98
N ASN A 15 -14.96 -22.90 5.87
CA ASN A 15 -14.11 -22.09 5.00
C ASN A 15 -14.46 -22.31 3.52
N GLN A 16 -14.67 -23.56 3.10
CA GLN A 16 -15.09 -23.89 1.73
C GLN A 16 -16.46 -23.31 1.39
N ILE A 17 -17.42 -23.34 2.32
CA ILE A 17 -18.75 -22.75 2.10
C ILE A 17 -18.66 -21.24 1.91
N LYS A 18 -17.84 -20.55 2.71
CA LYS A 18 -17.64 -19.09 2.58
C LYS A 18 -16.94 -18.71 1.27
N GLU A 19 -16.01 -19.54 0.81
CA GLU A 19 -15.33 -19.33 -0.48
C GLU A 19 -16.32 -19.45 -1.64
N ILE A 20 -17.15 -20.49 -1.65
CA ILE A 20 -18.20 -20.69 -2.66
C ILE A 20 -19.22 -19.54 -2.65
N GLU A 21 -19.64 -19.06 -1.48
CA GLU A 21 -20.59 -17.94 -1.38
C GLU A 21 -19.99 -16.64 -1.94
N ASN A 22 -18.70 -16.41 -1.71
CA ASN A 22 -17.97 -15.28 -2.27
C ASN A 22 -17.84 -15.37 -3.79
N ASP A 23 -17.58 -16.56 -4.33
CA ASP A 23 -17.46 -16.76 -5.78
C ASP A 23 -18.80 -16.56 -6.49
N GLN A 24 -19.90 -17.02 -5.90
CA GLN A 24 -21.25 -16.82 -6.45
C GLN A 24 -21.68 -15.35 -6.46
N LYS A 25 -21.38 -14.61 -5.39
CA LYS A 25 -21.72 -13.18 -5.29
C LYS A 25 -20.94 -12.32 -6.30
N ASN A 26 -19.78 -12.77 -6.77
CA ASN A 26 -18.87 -11.98 -7.59
C ASN A 26 -18.67 -12.52 -9.02
N ALA A 27 -19.48 -13.50 -9.44
CA ALA A 27 -19.42 -14.14 -10.76
C ALA A 27 -19.49 -13.18 -11.96
N TYR A 28 -20.03 -11.96 -11.77
CA TYR A 28 -20.21 -10.97 -12.83
C TYR A 28 -19.25 -9.77 -12.75
N ASN A 29 -18.24 -9.80 -11.86
CA ASN A 29 -17.24 -8.74 -11.76
C ASN A 29 -15.90 -9.24 -12.33
N PRO A 30 -15.56 -8.94 -13.60
CA PRO A 30 -14.35 -9.45 -14.24
C PRO A 30 -13.04 -8.95 -13.59
N GLY A 31 -13.09 -7.85 -12.81
CA GLY A 31 -11.95 -7.37 -12.00
C GLY A 31 -11.71 -8.17 -10.71
N TYR A 32 -12.61 -9.10 -10.38
CA TYR A 32 -12.52 -9.95 -9.20
C TYR A 32 -11.43 -11.02 -9.32
N TYR A 33 -11.08 -11.46 -10.53
CA TYR A 33 -10.02 -12.47 -10.73
C TYR A 33 -8.62 -11.87 -10.89
N ILE A 34 -8.50 -10.54 -10.83
CA ILE A 34 -7.23 -9.83 -10.54
C ILE A 34 -7.09 -9.64 -9.00
N GLN A 35 -7.74 -10.52 -8.22
CA GLN A 35 -7.72 -10.71 -6.74
C GLN A 35 -8.73 -9.92 -5.87
N ASN A 36 -10.02 -9.97 -6.17
CA ASN A 36 -11.18 -9.46 -5.38
C ASN A 36 -11.40 -7.94 -5.39
N GLY A 37 -10.72 -7.17 -6.25
CA GLY A 37 -10.68 -5.70 -6.08
C GLY A 37 -10.04 -5.28 -4.74
N ASN A 38 -9.54 -6.24 -3.96
CA ASN A 38 -8.71 -6.00 -2.82
C ASN A 38 -7.29 -5.88 -3.33
N ILE A 39 -6.73 -4.70 -3.11
CA ILE A 39 -5.29 -4.44 -3.21
C ILE A 39 -4.58 -5.64 -2.54
N PRO A 40 -3.58 -6.27 -3.19
CA PRO A 40 -2.83 -7.38 -2.64
C PRO A 40 -2.49 -7.11 -1.17
N LEU A 41 -2.69 -8.08 -0.28
CA LEU A 41 -2.60 -7.87 1.18
C LEU A 41 -1.31 -7.14 1.57
N PHE A 42 -0.21 -7.43 0.88
CA PHE A 42 1.08 -6.77 1.06
C PHE A 42 1.05 -5.27 0.74
N ILE A 43 0.41 -4.87 -0.36
CA ILE A 43 0.26 -3.48 -0.79
C ILE A 43 -0.76 -2.76 0.10
N LYS A 44 -1.83 -3.44 0.53
CA LYS A 44 -2.82 -2.91 1.47
C LYS A 44 -2.17 -2.60 2.83
N ASN A 45 -1.38 -3.54 3.34
CA ASN A 45 -0.65 -3.38 4.60
C ASN A 45 0.46 -2.32 4.48
N LEU A 46 1.12 -2.18 3.33
CA LEU A 46 2.11 -1.11 3.12
C LEU A 46 1.51 0.29 3.35
N VAL A 47 0.25 0.50 2.94
CA VAL A 47 -0.47 1.77 3.15
C VAL A 47 -0.77 2.01 4.64
N GLU A 48 -0.85 0.95 5.45
CA GLU A 48 -1.05 1.02 6.90
C GLU A 48 0.25 1.37 7.66
N PHE A 49 1.41 1.27 7.01
CA PHE A 49 2.72 1.62 7.57
C PHE A 49 3.26 2.93 6.98
N PRO A 50 2.75 4.10 7.42
CA PRO A 50 3.18 5.40 6.89
C PRO A 50 4.67 5.68 7.09
N LEU A 51 5.29 5.13 8.14
CA LEU A 51 6.74 5.24 8.36
C LEU A 51 7.54 4.52 7.27
N VAL A 52 7.10 3.35 6.82
CA VAL A 52 7.78 2.60 5.75
C VAL A 52 7.71 3.38 4.44
N LEU A 53 6.55 3.98 4.13
CA LEU A 53 6.40 4.88 2.97
C LEU A 53 7.36 6.07 3.02
N LEU A 54 7.55 6.70 4.18
CA LEU A 54 8.49 7.81 4.33
C LEU A 54 9.94 7.37 4.12
N ILE A 55 10.35 6.23 4.70
CA ILE A 55 11.69 5.68 4.51
C ILE A 55 11.93 5.39 3.03
N LEU A 56 10.96 4.77 2.35
CA LEU A 56 11.04 4.49 0.92
C LEU A 56 11.16 5.78 0.09
N GLY A 57 10.39 6.81 0.45
CA GLY A 57 10.46 8.13 -0.17
C GLY A 57 11.84 8.77 -0.02
N ILE A 58 12.48 8.64 1.14
CA ILE A 58 13.84 9.16 1.40
C ILE A 58 14.87 8.43 0.51
N ILE A 59 14.79 7.10 0.41
CA ILE A 59 15.70 6.30 -0.44
C ILE A 59 15.58 6.70 -1.92
N ILE A 60 14.35 6.88 -2.42
CA ILE A 60 14.15 7.31 -3.81
C ILE A 60 14.66 8.75 -3.99
N LEU A 61 14.41 9.63 -3.02
CA LEU A 61 14.86 11.02 -3.09
C LEU A 61 16.39 11.12 -3.14
N THR A 62 17.13 10.32 -2.38
CA THR A 62 18.60 10.31 -2.47
C THR A 62 19.09 9.89 -3.85
N VAL A 63 18.45 8.90 -4.48
CA VAL A 63 18.78 8.50 -5.86
C VAL A 63 18.52 9.66 -6.83
N VAL A 64 17.38 10.35 -6.72
CA VAL A 64 17.06 11.52 -7.56
C VAL A 64 18.09 12.64 -7.37
N ILE A 65 18.48 12.94 -6.13
CA ILE A 65 19.50 13.95 -5.83
C ILE A 65 20.84 13.59 -6.48
N ILE A 66 21.31 12.34 -6.32
CA ILE A 66 22.55 11.88 -6.94
C ILE A 66 22.48 12.03 -8.47
N ASN A 67 21.34 11.69 -9.08
CA ASN A 67 21.15 11.82 -10.52
C ASN A 67 21.19 13.27 -11.01
N ILE A 68 20.64 14.21 -10.23
CA ILE A 68 20.66 15.65 -10.54
C ILE A 68 22.08 16.24 -10.39
N ILE A 69 22.88 15.74 -9.45
CA ILE A 69 24.26 16.21 -9.26
C ILE A 69 25.17 15.68 -10.36
N ASN A 70 25.03 14.40 -10.72
CA ASN A 70 25.94 13.72 -11.65
C ASN A 70 25.61 13.96 -13.13
N ASN A 71 24.35 14.24 -13.46
CA ASN A 71 23.92 14.52 -14.82
C ASN A 71 23.42 15.95 -14.93
N ASN A 72 23.69 16.62 -16.06
CA ASN A 72 23.12 17.95 -16.30
C ASN A 72 21.58 17.86 -16.19
N PHE A 73 21.02 18.74 -15.36
CA PHE A 73 19.58 18.78 -15.08
C PHE A 73 18.71 18.83 -16.35
N LEU A 74 19.20 19.53 -17.38
CA LEU A 74 18.51 19.74 -18.66
C LEU A 74 18.46 18.47 -19.53
N ASP A 75 19.49 17.61 -19.47
CA ASP A 75 19.58 16.42 -20.33
C ASP A 75 18.56 15.35 -19.93
N ASN A 76 18.16 15.34 -18.66
CA ASN A 76 17.24 14.36 -18.08
C ASN A 76 15.99 14.98 -17.45
N ILE A 77 15.55 16.14 -17.95
CA ILE A 77 14.46 16.90 -17.34
C ILE A 77 13.18 16.07 -17.16
N ALA A 78 12.77 15.31 -18.17
CA ALA A 78 11.57 14.47 -18.11
C ALA A 78 11.67 13.38 -17.04
N HIS A 79 12.82 12.69 -16.96
CA HIS A 79 13.07 11.65 -15.96
C HIS A 79 13.12 12.23 -14.54
N ASN A 80 13.80 13.36 -14.36
CA ASN A 80 13.93 14.05 -13.08
C ASN A 80 12.57 14.57 -12.58
N THR A 81 11.76 15.14 -13.48
CA THR A 81 10.41 15.61 -13.16
C THR A 81 9.50 14.45 -12.77
N LEU A 82 9.49 13.35 -13.53
CA LEU A 82 8.68 12.17 -13.22
C LEU A 82 9.06 11.56 -11.87
N SER A 83 10.36 11.39 -11.61
CA SER A 83 10.87 10.82 -10.36
C SER A 83 10.52 11.72 -9.16
N SER A 84 10.61 13.03 -9.34
CA SER A 84 10.21 14.01 -8.31
C SER A 84 8.72 13.93 -7.98
N ILE A 85 7.85 13.77 -8.99
CA ILE A 85 6.40 13.60 -8.79
C ILE A 85 6.12 12.34 -7.96
N ILE A 86 6.80 11.22 -8.27
CA ILE A 86 6.64 9.96 -7.54
C ILE A 86 7.02 10.13 -6.06
N VAL A 87 8.16 10.79 -5.79
CA VAL A 87 8.60 11.08 -4.41
C VAL A 87 7.54 11.91 -3.68
N ILE A 88 7.04 12.98 -4.30
CA ILE A 88 6.00 13.84 -3.71
C ILE A 88 4.73 13.05 -3.38
N MET A 89 4.27 12.19 -4.29
CA MET A 89 3.09 11.35 -4.06
C MET A 89 3.27 10.41 -2.86
N ILE A 90 4.45 9.79 -2.74
CA ILE A 90 4.80 8.89 -1.63
C ILE A 90 4.78 9.67 -0.30
N PHE A 91 5.41 10.85 -0.27
CA PHE A 91 5.44 11.70 0.93
C PHE A 91 4.05 12.16 1.36
N ILE A 92 3.21 12.64 0.44
CA ILE A 92 1.84 13.06 0.75
C ILE A 92 1.04 11.90 1.35
N ARG A 93 1.17 10.70 0.77
CA ARG A 93 0.46 9.51 1.23
C ARG A 93 0.97 9.03 2.60
N GLY A 94 2.29 9.03 2.81
CA GLY A 94 2.90 8.72 4.11
C GLY A 94 2.46 9.69 5.21
N LEU A 95 2.48 11.00 4.95
CA LEU A 95 2.03 12.03 5.89
C LEU A 95 0.53 11.89 6.24
N LYS A 96 -0.33 11.68 5.23
CA LYS A 96 -1.77 11.43 5.47
C LYS A 96 -2.00 10.17 6.32
N GLY A 97 -1.25 9.10 6.09
CA GLY A 97 -1.31 7.89 6.91
C GLY A 97 -0.90 8.12 8.36
N LEU A 98 0.18 8.89 8.59
CA LEU A 98 0.64 9.28 9.93
C LEU A 98 -0.42 10.10 10.69
N LEU A 99 -1.01 11.10 10.04
CA LEU A 99 -2.06 11.92 10.63
C LEU A 99 -3.31 11.10 10.99
N LYS A 100 -3.69 10.14 10.14
CA LYS A 100 -4.81 9.23 10.40
C LYS A 100 -4.54 8.31 11.60
N ASN A 101 -3.33 7.74 11.68
CA ASN A 101 -2.95 6.86 12.80
C ASN A 101 -2.86 7.63 14.12
N HIS A 102 -2.36 8.87 14.11
CA HIS A 102 -2.38 9.73 15.28
C HIS A 102 -3.80 10.08 15.75
N LYS A 103 -4.74 10.33 14.82
CA LYS A 103 -6.14 10.63 15.15
C LYS A 103 -6.88 9.42 15.74
N ASN A 104 -6.56 8.20 15.32
CA ASN A 104 -7.20 6.97 15.82
C ASN A 104 -6.65 6.52 17.19
N ASN A 105 -5.47 7.00 17.59
CA ASN A 105 -4.85 6.70 18.90
C ASN A 105 -5.22 7.73 19.99
N LYS A 106 -6.07 8.71 19.68
CA LYS A 106 -6.69 9.66 20.62
C LYS A 106 -8.15 9.28 20.84
#